data_AF-A0A316ZLV8-F1
#
_entry.id   AF-A0A316ZLV8-F1
#
_cell.length_a   1.000
_cell.length_b   1.000
_cell.length_c   1.000
_cell.angle_alpha   90.00
_cell.angle_beta   90.00
_cell.angle_gamma   90.00
#
_symmetry.space_group_name_H-M   'P 1'
#
loop_
_entity.id
_entity.type
_entity.pdbx_description
1 polymer ?
#
loop_
_entity_poly.entity_id
_entity_poly.type
_entity_poly.pdbx_seq_one_letter_code
_entity_poly.pdbx_strand_id
1 'polypeptide(L)'
;MTKTIAVVGVTGNQGSSVARVFLNEPGWKVRGITRDPSKSSATKMSSQGVEVLAGDLDDLESLKKAFQGANVIFGTTDFWGHMSDPATHKLAAEQKRTPNEVAFDREVSQAKNIIDAAAATVDTVDRFVLSTLSDTRRWSNGALMQNYHFDAKAEAVYYLKATYPKLMEKTSPLMLGYYANNWKSFSGAPKKQEDGSFVVSLPIGGDSKIPMTDAAADTGTHPVRSTYSPADVSRSFHKRTC
;
A
#
# COMPACT_ATOMS: atom_id res chain seq x y z
N MET A 1 9.82 26.69 1.27
CA MET A 1 8.36 26.42 1.11
C MET A 1 8.07 25.05 1.69
N THR A 2 6.96 24.90 2.42
CA THR A 2 6.55 23.62 2.99
C THR A 2 5.99 22.71 1.91
N LYS A 3 6.46 21.46 1.82
CA LYS A 3 5.96 20.44 0.89
C LYS A 3 4.83 19.63 1.53
N THR A 4 3.94 19.07 0.72
CA THR A 4 2.83 18.22 1.19
C THR A 4 2.98 16.80 0.67
N ILE A 5 2.85 15.81 1.56
CA ILE A 5 2.62 14.41 1.18
C ILE A 5 1.15 14.03 1.41
N ALA A 6 0.49 13.50 0.38
CA ALA A 6 -0.82 12.88 0.47
C ALA A 6 -0.67 11.36 0.65
N VAL A 7 -1.27 10.80 1.70
CA VAL A 7 -1.11 9.39 2.10
C VAL A 7 -2.45 8.68 2.07
N VAL A 8 -2.65 7.84 1.06
CA VAL A 8 -3.82 6.95 0.97
C VAL A 8 -3.71 5.85 2.03
N GLY A 9 -4.82 5.54 2.70
CA GLY A 9 -4.87 4.47 3.70
C GLY A 9 -4.04 4.81 4.94
N VAL A 10 -4.07 6.08 5.37
CA VAL A 10 -3.23 6.61 6.47
C VAL A 10 -3.39 5.87 7.79
N THR A 11 -4.53 5.21 8.01
CA THR A 11 -4.83 4.43 9.22
C THR A 11 -4.32 2.99 9.16
N GLY A 12 -3.87 2.52 8.01
CA GLY A 12 -3.33 1.16 7.81
C GLY A 12 -1.85 1.02 8.16
N ASN A 13 -1.31 -0.20 8.05
CA ASN A 13 0.09 -0.50 8.38
C ASN A 13 1.08 0.37 7.58
N GLN A 14 0.95 0.36 6.25
CA GLN A 14 1.82 1.12 5.34
C GLN A 14 1.63 2.63 5.49
N GLY A 15 0.41 3.12 5.30
CA GLY A 15 0.12 4.56 5.31
C GLY A 15 0.47 5.23 6.63
N SER A 16 0.19 4.57 7.77
CA SER A 16 0.54 5.14 9.07
C SER A 16 2.05 5.24 9.30
N SER A 17 2.82 4.28 8.76
CA SER A 17 4.29 4.31 8.79
C SER A 17 4.82 5.51 8.01
N VAL A 18 4.31 5.72 6.80
CA VAL A 18 4.65 6.87 5.94
C VAL A 18 4.32 8.18 6.65
N ALA A 19 3.10 8.32 7.18
CA ALA A 19 2.69 9.52 7.89
C ALA A 19 3.59 9.84 9.08
N ARG A 20 3.92 8.86 9.93
CA ARG A 20 4.82 9.07 11.07
C ARG A 20 6.20 9.54 10.68
N VAL A 21 6.78 9.03 9.59
CA VAL A 21 8.11 9.47 9.14
C VAL A 21 8.07 10.92 8.68
N PHE A 22 7.09 11.31 7.87
CA PHE A 22 7.01 12.67 7.36
C PHE A 22 6.56 13.70 8.40
N LEU A 23 5.80 13.31 9.43
CA LEU A 23 5.51 14.19 10.57
C LEU A 23 6.78 14.60 11.32
N ASN A 24 7.81 13.75 11.31
CA ASN A 24 9.10 14.02 11.95
C ASN A 24 10.12 14.62 10.99
N GLU A 25 9.77 14.84 9.72
CA GLU A 25 10.68 15.42 8.72
C GLU A 25 10.42 16.94 8.58
N PRO A 26 11.40 17.80 8.88
CA PRO A 26 11.24 19.24 8.76
C PRO A 26 10.84 19.67 7.35
N GLY A 27 9.92 20.63 7.26
CA GLY A 27 9.47 21.19 5.98
C GLY A 27 8.35 20.41 5.28
N TRP A 28 7.78 19.38 5.92
CA TRP A 28 6.66 18.62 5.39
C TRP A 28 5.35 18.85 6.15
N LYS A 29 4.24 18.81 5.41
CA LYS A 29 2.88 18.61 5.90
C LYS A 29 2.40 17.23 5.48
N VAL A 30 1.74 16.53 6.38
CA VAL A 30 1.16 15.21 6.10
C VAL A 30 -0.36 15.35 5.95
N ARG A 31 -0.86 14.99 4.78
CA ARG A 31 -2.27 14.85 4.50
C ARG A 31 -2.64 13.38 4.45
N GLY A 32 -3.41 12.92 5.42
CA GLY A 32 -3.88 11.54 5.52
C GLY A 32 -5.24 11.38 4.85
N ILE A 33 -5.42 10.33 4.06
CA ILE A 33 -6.67 10.06 3.34
C ILE A 33 -7.27 8.76 3.86
N THR A 34 -8.53 8.85 4.28
CA THR A 34 -9.33 7.73 4.80
C THR A 34 -10.78 7.90 4.36
N ARG A 35 -11.50 6.79 4.22
CA ARG A 35 -12.94 6.84 3.88
C ARG A 35 -13.77 7.55 4.95
N ASP A 36 -13.41 7.36 6.21
CA ASP A 36 -14.13 7.92 7.35
C ASP A 36 -13.14 8.62 8.30
N PRO A 37 -13.10 9.96 8.29
CA PRO A 37 -12.21 10.75 9.16
C PRO A 37 -12.68 10.78 10.63
N SER A 38 -13.90 10.33 10.93
CA SER A 38 -14.46 10.36 12.29
C SER A 38 -14.05 9.15 13.14
N LYS A 39 -13.56 8.07 12.51
CA LYS A 39 -13.15 6.85 13.22
C LYS A 39 -12.00 7.11 14.19
N SER A 40 -11.96 6.35 15.28
CA SER A 40 -10.92 6.46 16.32
C SER A 40 -9.49 6.33 15.78
N SER A 41 -9.26 5.52 14.75
CA SER A 41 -7.96 5.41 14.09
C SER A 41 -7.56 6.67 13.31
N ALA A 42 -8.53 7.35 12.70
CA ALA A 42 -8.34 8.60 11.99
C ALA A 42 -8.14 9.77 12.96
N THR A 43 -8.95 9.87 14.01
CA THR A 43 -8.81 10.91 15.04
C THR A 43 -7.47 10.81 15.77
N LYS A 44 -6.94 9.59 15.98
CA LYS A 44 -5.58 9.36 16.47
C LYS A 44 -4.49 9.90 15.54
N MET A 45 -4.67 9.83 14.22
CA MET A 45 -3.73 10.44 13.27
C MET A 45 -3.82 11.96 13.32
N SER A 46 -5.03 12.52 13.41
CA SER A 46 -5.24 13.95 13.55
C SER A 46 -4.58 14.51 14.82
N SER A 47 -4.68 13.79 15.96
CA SER A 47 -4.04 14.22 17.21
C SER A 47 -2.50 14.16 17.17
N GLN A 48 -1.93 13.47 16.18
CA GLN A 48 -0.49 13.42 15.91
C GLN A 48 -0.04 14.49 14.91
N GLY A 49 -0.96 15.32 14.40
CA GLY A 49 -0.65 16.42 13.47
C GLY A 49 -0.89 16.11 11.99
N VAL A 50 -1.53 14.98 11.66
CA VAL A 50 -1.94 14.68 10.28
C VAL A 50 -3.19 15.49 9.91
N GLU A 51 -3.19 16.16 8.76
CA GLU A 51 -4.39 16.70 8.14
C GLU A 51 -5.21 15.55 7.54
N VAL A 52 -6.21 15.05 8.27
CA VAL A 52 -7.02 13.92 7.79
C VAL A 52 -8.19 14.41 6.95
N LEU A 53 -8.25 13.95 5.70
CA LEU A 53 -9.34 14.22 4.76
C LEU A 53 -10.11 12.95 4.43
N ALA A 54 -11.40 13.15 4.16
CA ALA A 54 -12.24 12.11 3.57
C ALA A 54 -11.82 11.87 2.11
N GLY A 55 -11.65 10.61 1.74
CA GLY A 55 -11.45 10.18 0.37
C GLY A 55 -11.80 8.70 0.22
N ASP A 56 -12.58 8.38 -0.81
CA ASP A 56 -12.98 7.02 -1.15
C ASP A 56 -12.25 6.58 -2.42
N LEU A 57 -11.71 5.36 -2.40
CA LEU A 57 -11.03 4.80 -3.56
C LEU A 57 -12.01 4.46 -4.69
N ASP A 58 -13.29 4.34 -4.37
CA ASP A 58 -14.37 4.16 -5.35
C ASP A 58 -14.90 5.51 -5.90
N ASP A 59 -14.45 6.67 -5.36
CA ASP A 59 -14.80 8.02 -5.82
C ASP A 59 -13.56 8.79 -6.30
N LEU A 60 -13.35 8.79 -7.62
CA LEU A 60 -12.25 9.48 -8.28
C LEU A 60 -12.18 10.99 -7.95
N GLU A 61 -13.32 11.67 -7.84
CA GLU A 61 -13.35 13.11 -7.58
C GLU A 61 -12.95 13.43 -6.14
N SER A 62 -13.28 12.54 -5.19
CA SER A 62 -12.78 12.66 -3.81
C SER A 62 -11.24 12.57 -3.76
N LEU A 63 -10.64 11.67 -4.55
CA LEU A 63 -9.19 11.51 -4.62
C LEU A 63 -8.51 12.69 -5.30
N LYS A 64 -9.07 13.19 -6.40
CA LYS A 64 -8.55 14.40 -7.07
C LYS A 64 -8.49 15.57 -6.10
N LYS A 65 -9.56 15.80 -5.34
CA LYS A 65 -9.61 16.85 -4.31
C LYS A 65 -8.54 16.63 -3.24
N ALA A 66 -8.40 15.39 -2.74
CA ALA A 66 -7.43 15.05 -1.73
C ALA A 66 -5.97 15.21 -2.18
N PHE A 67 -5.68 15.02 -3.47
CA PHE A 67 -4.33 15.14 -4.05
C PHE A 67 -3.96 16.57 -4.48
N GLN A 68 -4.89 17.52 -4.51
CA GLN A 68 -4.60 18.89 -4.92
C GLN A 68 -3.46 19.53 -4.12
N GLY A 69 -2.45 20.04 -4.82
CA GLY A 69 -1.28 20.69 -4.22
C GLY A 69 -0.33 19.74 -3.47
N ALA A 70 -0.48 18.42 -3.62
CA ALA A 70 0.48 17.46 -3.08
C ALA A 70 1.76 17.45 -3.94
N ASN A 71 2.91 17.37 -3.27
CA ASN A 71 4.22 17.16 -3.89
C ASN A 71 4.57 15.68 -3.95
N VAL A 72 4.14 14.90 -2.95
CA VAL A 72 4.33 13.45 -2.91
C VAL A 72 2.98 12.80 -2.67
N ILE A 73 2.73 11.71 -3.39
CA ILE A 73 1.53 10.88 -3.18
C ILE A 73 2.00 9.47 -2.83
N PHE A 74 1.49 8.91 -1.73
CA PHE A 74 1.62 7.50 -1.41
C PHE A 74 0.27 6.80 -1.67
N GLY A 75 0.25 5.90 -2.65
CA GLY A 75 -0.91 5.11 -3.04
C GLY A 75 -0.80 3.67 -2.56
N THR A 76 -1.85 3.15 -1.94
CA THR A 76 -1.99 1.73 -1.58
C THR A 76 -3.45 1.31 -1.70
N THR A 77 -3.66 0.05 -2.03
CA THR A 77 -4.97 -0.62 -2.09
C THR A 77 -5.00 -1.84 -1.17
N ASP A 78 -6.20 -2.32 -0.84
CA ASP A 78 -6.43 -3.42 0.12
C ASP A 78 -7.36 -4.50 -0.47
N PHE A 79 -6.76 -5.56 -1.02
CA PHE A 79 -7.48 -6.75 -1.48
C PHE A 79 -8.27 -7.44 -0.37
N TRP A 80 -7.70 -7.53 0.85
CA TRP A 80 -8.28 -8.31 1.93
C TRP A 80 -9.51 -7.62 2.54
N GLY A 81 -9.54 -6.28 2.48
CA GLY A 81 -10.74 -5.49 2.74
C GLY A 81 -11.88 -5.87 1.79
N HIS A 82 -11.62 -6.02 0.49
CA HIS A 82 -12.63 -6.50 -0.47
C HIS A 82 -13.05 -7.94 -0.22
N MET A 83 -12.11 -8.82 0.09
CA MET A 83 -12.39 -10.23 0.39
C MET A 83 -13.24 -10.41 1.66
N SER A 84 -13.12 -9.51 2.62
CA SER A 84 -13.88 -9.56 3.88
C SER A 84 -15.23 -8.86 3.77
N ASP A 85 -15.48 -8.12 2.69
CA ASP A 85 -16.71 -7.36 2.47
C ASP A 85 -17.86 -8.29 2.01
N PRO A 86 -18.96 -8.42 2.77
CA PRO A 86 -20.11 -9.24 2.37
C PRO A 86 -20.70 -8.84 1.00
N ALA A 87 -20.57 -7.58 0.60
CA ALA A 87 -21.04 -7.12 -0.71
C ALA A 87 -20.26 -7.77 -1.86
N THR A 88 -18.96 -8.02 -1.68
CA THR A 88 -18.12 -8.75 -2.65
C THR A 88 -18.63 -10.17 -2.84
N HIS A 89 -18.96 -10.87 -1.76
CA HIS A 89 -19.47 -12.26 -1.81
C HIS A 89 -20.84 -12.33 -2.48
N LYS A 90 -21.73 -11.38 -2.15
CA LYS A 90 -23.04 -11.26 -2.79
C LYS A 90 -22.91 -11.04 -4.29
N LEU A 91 -22.08 -10.07 -4.70
CA LEU A 91 -21.85 -9.76 -6.12
C LEU A 91 -21.23 -10.94 -6.87
N ALA A 92 -20.29 -11.65 -6.25
CA ALA A 92 -19.68 -12.85 -6.82
C ALA A 92 -20.73 -13.94 -7.11
N ALA A 93 -21.65 -14.18 -6.17
CA ALA A 93 -22.74 -15.13 -6.37
C ALA A 93 -23.68 -14.71 -7.51
N GLU A 94 -24.07 -13.43 -7.58
CA GLU A 94 -24.92 -12.88 -8.65
C GLU A 94 -24.27 -12.99 -10.03
N GLN A 95 -22.95 -12.77 -10.12
CA GLN A 95 -22.18 -12.84 -11.36
C GLN A 95 -21.72 -14.26 -11.72
N LYS A 96 -21.97 -15.27 -10.88
CA LYS A 96 -21.44 -16.64 -11.02
C LYS A 96 -19.91 -16.68 -11.11
N ARG A 97 -19.24 -15.85 -10.29
CA ARG A 97 -17.79 -15.73 -10.16
C ARG A 97 -17.35 -16.05 -8.74
N THR A 98 -16.05 -16.22 -8.52
CA THR A 98 -15.50 -16.35 -7.17
C THR A 98 -15.34 -14.98 -6.50
N PRO A 99 -15.42 -14.90 -5.15
CA PRO A 99 -15.13 -13.65 -4.43
C PRO A 99 -13.74 -13.08 -4.75
N ASN A 100 -12.74 -13.94 -5.01
CA ASN A 100 -11.40 -13.52 -5.37
C ASN A 100 -11.34 -12.78 -6.70
N GLU A 101 -12.09 -13.22 -7.71
CA GLU A 101 -12.17 -12.56 -9.01
C GLU A 101 -12.87 -11.20 -8.92
N VAL A 102 -13.93 -11.10 -8.11
CA VAL A 102 -14.61 -9.82 -7.88
C VAL A 102 -13.71 -8.87 -7.07
N ALA A 103 -13.03 -9.36 -6.03
CA ALA A 103 -12.08 -8.58 -5.25
C ALA A 103 -10.91 -8.07 -6.10
N PHE A 104 -10.42 -8.89 -7.04
CA PHE A 104 -9.42 -8.49 -8.03
C PHE A 104 -9.89 -7.29 -8.85
N ASP A 105 -11.07 -7.37 -9.46
CA ASP A 105 -11.60 -6.28 -10.30
C ASP A 105 -11.79 -5.00 -9.49
N ARG A 106 -12.32 -5.11 -8.26
CA ARG A 106 -12.51 -3.98 -7.36
C ARG A 106 -11.19 -3.33 -6.98
N GLU A 107 -10.17 -4.12 -6.61
CA GLU A 107 -8.86 -3.58 -6.26
C GLU A 107 -8.19 -2.91 -7.46
N VAL A 108 -8.26 -3.50 -8.66
CA VAL A 108 -7.76 -2.90 -9.90
C VAL A 108 -8.46 -1.57 -10.18
N SER A 109 -9.79 -1.52 -10.04
CA SER A 109 -10.57 -0.28 -10.22
C SER A 109 -10.12 0.82 -9.25
N GLN A 110 -9.94 0.48 -7.98
CA GLN A 110 -9.46 1.43 -6.97
C GLN A 110 -8.03 1.91 -7.25
N ALA A 111 -7.15 1.02 -7.70
CA ALA A 111 -5.80 1.41 -8.08
C ALA A 111 -5.78 2.36 -9.28
N LYS A 112 -6.63 2.12 -10.29
CA LYS A 112 -6.82 3.02 -11.43
C LYS A 112 -7.31 4.40 -10.98
N ASN A 113 -8.29 4.47 -10.08
CA ASN A 113 -8.76 5.75 -9.54
C ASN A 113 -7.65 6.55 -8.83
N ILE A 114 -6.79 5.88 -8.05
CA ILE A 114 -5.61 6.52 -7.43
C ILE A 114 -4.68 7.07 -8.52
N ILE A 115 -4.40 6.28 -9.55
CA ILE A 115 -3.51 6.66 -10.65
C ILE A 115 -4.08 7.84 -11.44
N ASP A 116 -5.36 7.80 -11.80
CA ASP A 116 -6.05 8.85 -12.55
C ASP A 116 -6.07 10.17 -11.76
N ALA A 117 -6.33 10.11 -10.46
CA ALA A 117 -6.28 11.28 -9.58
C ALA A 117 -4.87 11.85 -9.44
N ALA A 118 -3.85 10.98 -9.31
CA ALA A 118 -2.45 11.41 -9.26
C ALA A 118 -2.01 12.04 -10.60
N ALA A 119 -2.47 11.49 -11.72
CA ALA A 119 -2.18 12.00 -13.05
C ALA A 119 -2.79 13.39 -13.28
N ALA A 120 -4.00 13.63 -12.74
CA ALA A 120 -4.64 14.95 -12.76
C ALA A 120 -3.86 16.04 -12.00
N THR A 121 -2.88 15.67 -11.18
CA THR A 121 -2.02 16.58 -10.40
C THR A 121 -0.54 16.43 -10.75
N VAL A 122 -0.22 15.80 -11.89
CA VAL A 122 1.15 15.45 -12.30
C VAL A 122 2.13 16.62 -12.34
N ASP A 123 1.65 17.85 -12.53
CA ASP A 123 2.49 19.04 -12.59
C ASP A 123 2.97 19.51 -11.21
N THR A 124 2.21 19.24 -10.14
CA THR A 124 2.62 19.56 -8.76
C THR A 124 3.31 18.40 -8.05
N VAL A 125 3.05 17.17 -8.51
CA VAL A 125 3.64 15.95 -7.95
C VAL A 125 5.10 15.84 -8.38
N ASP A 126 6.01 15.79 -7.42
CA ASP A 126 7.44 15.49 -7.60
C ASP A 126 7.66 13.98 -7.66
N ARG A 127 6.91 13.21 -6.85
CA ARG A 127 7.07 11.76 -6.69
C ARG A 127 5.73 11.09 -6.39
N PHE A 128 5.41 10.03 -7.13
CA PHE A 128 4.30 9.13 -6.82
C PHE A 128 4.86 7.78 -6.34
N VAL A 129 4.57 7.39 -5.11
CA VAL A 129 4.95 6.07 -4.59
C VAL A 129 3.73 5.18 -4.60
N LEU A 130 3.76 4.11 -5.39
CA LEU A 130 2.66 3.17 -5.53
C LEU A 130 3.06 1.83 -4.91
N SER A 131 2.38 1.43 -3.83
CA SER A 131 2.54 0.10 -3.24
C SER A 131 2.00 -0.95 -4.22
N THR A 132 2.87 -1.86 -4.64
CA THR A 132 2.58 -2.88 -5.63
C THR A 132 3.19 -4.25 -5.25
N LEU A 133 2.89 -5.28 -6.03
CA LEU A 133 3.40 -6.64 -5.90
C LEU A 133 3.72 -7.22 -7.29
N SER A 134 4.38 -8.37 -7.32
CA SER A 134 4.85 -8.99 -8.56
C SER A 134 3.71 -9.62 -9.38
N ASP A 135 3.80 -9.55 -10.70
CA ASP A 135 2.91 -10.25 -11.63
C ASP A 135 3.19 -11.76 -11.61
N THR A 136 2.45 -12.49 -10.80
CA THR A 136 2.74 -13.92 -10.59
C THR A 136 2.35 -14.78 -11.78
N ARG A 137 1.32 -14.40 -12.53
CA ARG A 137 0.92 -15.09 -13.77
C ARG A 137 2.07 -15.07 -14.77
N ARG A 138 2.64 -13.90 -15.00
CA ARG A 138 3.76 -13.73 -15.91
C ARG A 138 5.01 -14.44 -15.42
N TRP A 139 5.41 -14.24 -14.16
CA TRP A 139 6.66 -14.82 -13.64
C TRP A 139 6.61 -16.33 -13.47
N SER A 140 5.42 -16.90 -13.32
CA SER A 140 5.21 -18.35 -13.26
C SER A 140 4.97 -19.00 -14.64
N ASN A 141 5.07 -18.23 -15.74
CA ASN A 141 4.70 -18.68 -17.08
C ASN A 141 3.29 -19.32 -17.14
N GLY A 142 2.34 -18.76 -16.41
CA GLY A 142 0.96 -19.25 -16.35
C GLY A 142 0.72 -20.42 -15.40
N ALA A 143 1.73 -20.90 -14.66
CA ALA A 143 1.53 -21.97 -13.69
C ALA A 143 0.70 -21.51 -12.46
N LEU A 144 0.81 -20.23 -12.08
CA LEU A 144 0.07 -19.63 -10.97
C LEU A 144 -0.90 -18.58 -11.51
N MET A 145 -2.17 -18.97 -11.69
CA MET A 145 -3.20 -18.10 -12.28
C MET A 145 -4.08 -17.38 -11.26
N GLN A 146 -4.09 -17.86 -10.01
CA GLN A 146 -5.09 -17.48 -9.00
C GLN A 146 -4.52 -16.64 -7.86
N ASN A 147 -3.31 -16.08 -8.00
CA ASN A 147 -2.76 -15.19 -6.99
C ASN A 147 -3.22 -13.73 -7.21
N TYR A 148 -4.54 -13.57 -7.17
CA TYR A 148 -5.25 -12.35 -7.54
C TYR A 148 -4.75 -11.09 -6.81
N HIS A 149 -4.44 -11.16 -5.52
CA HIS A 149 -4.00 -9.98 -4.76
C HIS A 149 -2.61 -9.44 -5.16
N PHE A 150 -1.74 -10.29 -5.71
CA PHE A 150 -0.48 -9.86 -6.31
C PHE A 150 -0.72 -9.29 -7.71
N ASP A 151 -1.48 -10.05 -8.51
CA ASP A 151 -1.73 -9.71 -9.91
C ASP A 151 -2.49 -8.37 -10.03
N ALA A 152 -3.47 -8.09 -9.16
CA ALA A 152 -4.22 -6.83 -9.16
C ALA A 152 -3.31 -5.61 -8.98
N LYS A 153 -2.30 -5.73 -8.14
CA LYS A 153 -1.30 -4.68 -7.92
C LYS A 153 -0.33 -4.53 -9.09
N ALA A 154 -0.02 -5.61 -9.79
CA ALA A 154 0.78 -5.55 -11.01
C ALA A 154 0.01 -4.89 -12.16
N GLU A 155 -1.28 -5.20 -12.32
CA GLU A 155 -2.16 -4.55 -13.31
C GLU A 155 -2.21 -3.03 -13.15
N ALA A 156 -2.19 -2.52 -11.91
CA ALA A 156 -2.12 -1.09 -11.64
C ALA A 156 -0.86 -0.45 -12.25
N VAL A 157 0.30 -1.12 -12.15
CA VAL A 157 1.57 -0.62 -12.71
C VAL A 157 1.55 -0.66 -14.24
N TYR A 158 0.96 -1.70 -14.83
CA TYR A 158 0.81 -1.78 -16.29
C TYR A 158 -0.13 -0.69 -16.82
N TYR A 159 -1.27 -0.47 -16.16
CA TYR A 159 -2.17 0.62 -16.47
C TYR A 159 -1.47 1.98 -16.39
N LEU A 160 -0.75 2.25 -15.28
CA LEU A 160 0.01 3.49 -15.10
C LEU A 160 1.01 3.71 -16.24
N LYS A 161 1.79 2.68 -16.58
CA LYS A 161 2.82 2.76 -17.62
C LYS A 161 2.22 2.99 -19.01
N ALA A 162 1.09 2.36 -19.31
CA ALA A 162 0.42 2.47 -20.60
C ALA A 162 -0.31 3.81 -20.78
N THR A 163 -0.97 4.29 -19.72
CA THR A 163 -1.88 5.44 -19.80
C THR A 163 -1.20 6.77 -19.48
N TYR A 164 -0.27 6.80 -18.52
CA TYR A 164 0.34 8.04 -18.00
C TYR A 164 1.87 7.98 -17.92
N PRO A 165 2.58 7.94 -19.06
CA PRO A 165 4.05 7.84 -19.08
C PRO A 165 4.74 8.97 -18.28
N LYS A 166 4.22 10.20 -18.33
CA LYS A 166 4.74 11.34 -17.54
C LYS A 166 4.65 11.11 -16.03
N LEU A 167 3.56 10.51 -15.54
CA LEU A 167 3.43 10.15 -14.13
C LEU A 167 4.34 8.96 -13.79
N MET A 168 4.45 7.98 -14.69
CA MET A 168 5.33 6.81 -14.52
C MET A 168 6.79 7.21 -14.34
N GLU A 169 7.28 8.22 -15.07
CA GLU A 169 8.63 8.79 -14.88
C GLU A 169 8.86 9.32 -13.46
N LYS A 170 7.81 9.83 -12.83
CA LYS A 170 7.81 10.30 -11.44
C LYS A 170 7.44 9.21 -10.43
N THR A 171 7.24 7.97 -10.87
CA THR A 171 6.74 6.90 -10.02
C THR A 171 7.87 6.05 -9.43
N SER A 172 7.73 5.69 -8.16
CA SER A 172 8.51 4.65 -7.50
C SER A 172 7.57 3.51 -7.08
N PRO A 173 7.57 2.38 -7.81
CA PRO A 173 6.84 1.19 -7.39
C PRO A 173 7.48 0.63 -6.11
N LEU A 174 6.69 0.43 -5.07
CA LEU A 174 7.13 -0.11 -3.80
C LEU A 174 6.61 -1.52 -3.62
N MET A 175 7.51 -2.51 -3.62
CA MET A 175 7.19 -3.90 -3.29
C MET A 175 7.68 -4.21 -1.89
N LEU A 176 6.76 -4.55 -0.99
CA LEU A 176 7.09 -4.98 0.37
C LEU A 176 7.06 -6.51 0.49
N GLY A 177 7.86 -7.03 1.42
CA GLY A 177 7.85 -8.45 1.76
C GLY A 177 6.62 -8.87 2.56
N TYR A 178 6.59 -10.14 2.96
CA TYR A 178 5.56 -10.68 3.83
C TYR A 178 5.56 -9.95 5.18
N TYR A 179 4.41 -9.45 5.63
CA TYR A 179 4.41 -8.64 6.84
C TYR A 179 4.66 -9.50 8.07
N ALA A 180 5.61 -9.08 8.89
CA ALA A 180 6.00 -9.78 10.11
C ALA A 180 4.86 -9.86 11.16
N ASN A 181 3.81 -9.06 11.00
CA ASN A 181 2.62 -9.06 11.85
C ASN A 181 1.42 -9.82 11.24
N ASN A 182 1.53 -10.41 10.04
CA ASN A 182 0.42 -11.12 9.38
C ASN A 182 -0.11 -12.28 10.22
N TRP A 183 0.74 -12.94 11.01
CA TRP A 183 0.35 -14.03 11.91
C TRP A 183 -0.72 -13.63 12.95
N LYS A 184 -0.96 -12.33 13.17
CA LYS A 184 -2.03 -11.83 14.05
C LYS A 184 -3.43 -11.87 13.41
N SER A 185 -3.50 -11.87 12.07
CA SER A 185 -4.74 -11.72 11.31
C SER A 185 -4.97 -12.82 10.27
N PHE A 186 -3.94 -13.58 9.92
CA PHE A 186 -3.96 -14.63 8.90
C PHE A 186 -3.39 -15.95 9.43
N SER A 187 -3.18 -16.91 8.53
CA SER A 187 -2.47 -18.15 8.80
C SER A 187 -1.00 -17.90 9.18
N GLY A 188 -0.40 -18.86 9.89
CA GLY A 188 0.99 -18.77 10.37
C GLY A 188 1.14 -18.29 11.82
N ALA A 189 0.04 -18.10 12.55
CA ALA A 189 0.08 -17.93 14.00
C ALA A 189 0.79 -19.11 14.68
N PRO A 190 1.80 -18.89 15.53
CA PRO A 190 2.43 -19.95 16.31
C PRO A 190 1.38 -20.67 17.16
N LYS A 191 1.24 -21.98 16.98
CA LYS A 191 0.32 -22.82 17.74
C LYS A 191 1.07 -23.52 18.87
N LYS A 192 0.67 -23.25 20.12
CA LYS A 192 1.22 -23.91 21.29
C LYS A 192 0.89 -25.41 21.27
N GLN A 193 1.88 -26.25 21.57
CA GLN A 193 1.76 -27.70 21.67
C GLN A 193 1.62 -28.14 23.14
N GLU A 194 1.32 -29.43 23.35
CA GLU A 194 1.16 -30.02 24.68
C GLU A 194 2.46 -29.97 25.51
N ASP A 195 3.62 -30.12 24.85
CA ASP A 195 4.95 -30.03 25.48
C ASP A 195 5.41 -28.59 25.77
N GLY A 196 4.57 -27.59 25.45
CA GLY A 196 4.88 -26.18 25.63
C GLY A 196 5.63 -25.52 24.47
N SER A 197 6.03 -26.26 23.44
CA SER A 197 6.63 -25.73 22.20
C SER A 197 5.59 -24.99 21.34
N PHE A 198 6.05 -24.30 20.30
CA PHE A 198 5.19 -23.64 19.32
C PHE A 198 5.52 -24.10 17.91
N VAL A 199 4.48 -24.38 17.12
CA VAL A 199 4.60 -24.78 15.71
C VAL A 199 4.01 -23.71 14.81
N VAL A 200 4.77 -23.32 13.80
CA VAL A 200 4.32 -22.47 12.69
C VAL A 200 4.21 -23.34 11.44
N SER A 201 3.01 -23.47 10.89
CA SER A 201 2.76 -24.26 9.68
C SER A 201 2.48 -23.33 8.50
N LEU A 202 3.34 -23.39 7.49
CA LEU A 202 3.23 -22.63 6.24
C LEU A 202 3.39 -23.59 5.05
N PRO A 203 2.73 -23.34 3.90
CA PRO A 203 2.83 -24.18 2.72
C PRO A 203 4.12 -23.91 1.92
N ILE A 204 5.28 -23.98 2.60
CA ILE A 204 6.61 -23.76 2.03
C ILE A 204 7.58 -24.80 2.61
N GLY A 205 8.73 -25.00 1.96
CA GLY A 205 9.82 -25.78 2.52
C GLY A 205 10.36 -25.14 3.81
N GLY A 206 10.76 -25.95 4.79
CA GLY A 206 11.28 -25.47 6.08
C GLY A 206 12.53 -24.58 5.96
N ASP A 207 13.34 -24.83 4.93
CA ASP A 207 14.56 -24.05 4.64
C ASP A 207 14.30 -22.84 3.71
N SER A 208 13.07 -22.65 3.25
CA SER A 208 12.72 -21.55 2.33
C SER A 208 12.82 -20.21 3.05
N LYS A 209 13.58 -19.28 2.48
CA LYS A 209 13.68 -17.90 2.98
C LYS A 209 12.46 -17.10 2.57
N ILE A 210 11.81 -16.45 3.53
CA ILE A 210 10.71 -15.50 3.29
C ILE A 210 11.24 -14.09 3.47
N PRO A 211 11.19 -13.20 2.45
CA PRO A 211 11.49 -11.79 2.66
C PRO A 211 10.38 -11.19 3.52
N MET A 212 10.72 -10.79 4.75
CA MET A 212 9.76 -10.22 5.70
C MET A 212 9.97 -8.72 5.88
N THR A 213 8.92 -8.02 6.26
CA THR A 213 8.97 -6.58 6.56
C THR A 213 8.04 -6.25 7.71
N ASP A 214 8.45 -5.38 8.63
CA ASP A 214 7.49 -4.74 9.53
C ASP A 214 6.88 -3.54 8.80
N ALA A 215 5.77 -3.74 8.10
CA ALA A 215 5.17 -2.66 7.32
C ALA A 215 4.77 -1.44 8.16
N ALA A 216 4.46 -1.61 9.45
CA ALA A 216 4.14 -0.49 10.32
C ALA A 216 5.39 0.28 10.74
N ALA A 217 6.52 -0.39 10.98
CA ALA A 217 7.76 0.27 11.33
C ALA A 217 8.51 0.82 10.10
N ASP A 218 8.57 0.05 9.01
CA ASP A 218 9.61 0.21 8.00
C ASP A 218 9.15 0.89 6.72
N THR A 219 7.85 0.82 6.35
CA THR A 219 7.37 1.33 5.05
C THR A 219 7.75 2.78 4.82
N GLY A 220 7.54 3.65 5.82
CA GLY A 220 7.84 5.08 5.71
C GLY A 220 9.32 5.41 5.75
N THR A 221 10.16 4.53 6.30
CA THR A 221 11.57 4.83 6.64
C THR A 221 12.43 4.90 5.40
N HIS A 222 13.10 3.82 5.01
CA HIS A 222 13.97 3.79 3.84
C HIS A 222 13.20 3.77 2.51
N PRO A 223 12.13 2.98 2.33
CA PRO A 223 11.53 2.80 1.00
C PRO A 223 10.82 4.03 0.46
N VAL A 224 10.18 4.84 1.30
CA VAL A 224 9.49 6.06 0.86
C VAL A 224 10.39 7.29 0.99
N ARG A 225 11.13 7.45 2.09
CA ARG A 225 12.01 8.61 2.29
C ARG A 225 13.10 8.76 1.24
N SER A 226 13.75 7.66 0.87
CA SER A 226 14.86 7.69 -0.08
C SER A 226 14.43 8.11 -1.50
N THR A 227 13.15 7.97 -1.85
CA THR A 227 12.65 8.27 -3.20
C THR A 227 12.58 9.77 -3.52
N TYR A 228 12.67 10.65 -2.52
CA TYR A 228 12.65 12.11 -2.72
C TYR A 228 13.90 12.84 -2.19
N SER A 229 14.82 12.15 -1.50
CA SER A 229 16.10 12.71 -1.02
C SER A 229 17.28 11.91 -1.59
N PRO A 230 17.88 12.34 -2.73
CA PRO A 230 19.08 11.70 -3.29
C PRO A 230 20.28 11.73 -2.33
N ALA A 231 20.31 12.70 -1.40
CA ALA A 231 21.43 12.90 -0.47
C ALA A 231 21.52 11.84 0.66
N ASP A 232 20.43 11.10 0.92
CA ASP A 232 20.36 10.17 2.06
C ASP A 232 20.73 8.72 1.72
N VAL A 233 20.86 8.39 0.42
CA VAL A 233 21.25 7.03 -0.02
C VAL A 233 22.67 6.70 0.44
N SER A 234 23.56 7.69 0.57
CA SER A 234 24.98 7.50 0.96
C SER A 234 25.22 7.47 2.48
N ARG A 235 24.35 8.06 3.31
CA ARG A 235 24.60 8.21 4.76
C ARG A 235 24.23 6.99 5.60
N SER A 236 23.33 6.11 5.12
CA SER A 236 22.77 5.05 5.97
C SER A 236 23.46 3.68 5.86
N PHE A 237 24.16 3.39 4.76
CA PHE A 237 24.97 2.15 4.66
C PHE A 237 26.12 2.12 5.67
N HIS A 238 26.62 3.30 6.08
CA HIS A 238 27.69 3.43 7.06
C HIS A 238 27.24 3.33 8.53
N LYS A 239 25.92 3.32 8.84
CA LYS A 239 25.43 3.35 10.22
C LYS A 239 24.70 2.08 10.69
N ARG A 240 24.56 1.06 9.84
CA ARG A 240 23.95 -0.25 10.23
C ARG A 240 24.83 -1.45 9.91
N THR A 241 26.15 -1.24 9.88
CA THR A 241 27.17 -2.30 9.92
C THR A 241 28.13 -2.00 11.05
N CYS A 242 27.71 -2.32 12.27
CA CYS A 242 28.52 -2.60 13.45
C CYS A 242 27.65 -3.44 14.38
#